data_AF-A0A8S4A5N4-F1
#
_entry.id   AF-A0A8S4A5N4-F1
#
_cell.length_a   1.000
_cell.length_b   1.000
_cell.length_c   1.000
_cell.angle_alpha   90.00
_cell.angle_beta   90.00
_cell.angle_gamma   90.00
#
_symmetry.space_group_name_H-M   'P 1'
#
loop_
_entity.id
_entity.type
_entity.pdbx_description
1 polymer ?
#
loop_
_entity_poly.entity_id
_entity_poly.type
_entity_poly.pdbx_seq_one_letter_code
_entity_poly.pdbx_strand_id
1 'polypeptide(L)'
;MRVFSVLSCTVLLTTLATAAVIEDFEGVNYEESPDGFVAVEEKPSVAKERPVYSRPLPAGPTYFVEPFDTRAEFLRRWVYSQAKKDGADADVAKYDGRWSVDEPIDNPIDRDLGLIMKSKAKHHAISAKLDKVFEFDGKTLIV
;
A
#
# COMPACT_ATOMS: atom_id res chain seq x y z
N MET A 1 -26.20 3.32 -61.66
CA MET A 1 -26.53 1.90 -61.37
C MET A 1 -25.40 1.35 -60.49
N ARG A 2 -25.74 1.04 -59.23
CA ARG A 2 -25.06 0.24 -58.19
C ARG A 2 -23.52 0.04 -58.24
N VAL A 3 -22.85 0.55 -57.21
CA VAL A 3 -21.64 -0.07 -56.64
C VAL A 3 -21.82 -0.13 -55.12
N PHE A 4 -21.94 -1.33 -54.58
CA PHE A 4 -21.85 -1.68 -53.16
C PHE A 4 -21.00 -2.94 -53.06
N SER A 5 -20.35 -3.10 -51.91
CA SER A 5 -19.51 -4.23 -51.49
C SER A 5 -18.04 -4.06 -51.84
N VAL A 6 -17.26 -3.51 -50.89
CA VAL A 6 -16.26 -4.22 -50.08
C VAL A 6 -15.71 -3.18 -49.08
N LEU A 7 -16.39 -2.94 -47.95
CA LEU A 7 -15.83 -2.11 -46.88
C LEU A 7 -16.52 -2.39 -45.54
N SER A 8 -16.47 -3.65 -45.08
CA SER A 8 -16.95 -4.01 -43.74
C SER A 8 -16.39 -5.37 -43.31
N CYS A 9 -15.06 -5.52 -43.24
CA CYS A 9 -14.47 -6.69 -42.56
C CYS A 9 -12.98 -6.53 -42.16
N THR A 10 -12.43 -5.32 -42.11
CA THR A 10 -11.01 -5.11 -41.73
C THR A 10 -10.79 -4.35 -40.43
N VAL A 11 -11.84 -3.85 -39.78
CA VAL A 11 -11.74 -3.15 -38.48
C VAL A 11 -11.93 -4.09 -37.28
N LEU A 12 -12.43 -5.31 -37.50
CA LEU A 12 -12.65 -6.30 -36.43
C LEU A 12 -11.45 -7.23 -36.17
N LEU A 13 -10.39 -7.18 -36.98
CA LEU A 13 -9.26 -8.12 -36.86
C LEU A 13 -8.02 -7.55 -36.16
N THR A 14 -7.98 -6.26 -35.82
CA THR A 14 -6.81 -5.64 -35.16
C THR A 14 -6.92 -5.53 -33.64
N THR A 15 -7.99 -6.02 -33.01
CA THR A 15 -8.14 -6.00 -31.54
C THR A 15 -7.78 -7.32 -30.85
N LEU A 16 -7.19 -8.28 -31.56
CA LEU A 16 -6.89 -9.61 -31.03
C LEU A 16 -5.38 -9.92 -31.01
N ALA A 17 -4.54 -8.97 -30.57
CA ALA A 17 -3.10 -9.21 -30.41
C ALA A 17 -2.43 -8.28 -29.39
N THR A 18 -2.99 -8.14 -28.19
CA THR A 18 -2.23 -7.74 -26.98
C THR A 18 -2.79 -8.50 -25.77
N ALA A 19 -2.64 -9.82 -25.78
CA ALA A 19 -2.97 -10.67 -24.64
C ALA A 19 -1.91 -11.78 -24.53
N ALA A 20 -0.64 -11.39 -24.43
CA ALA A 20 0.46 -12.31 -24.12
C ALA A 20 1.76 -11.53 -23.80
N VAL A 21 1.78 -10.75 -22.73
CA VAL A 21 2.95 -10.61 -21.82
C VAL A 21 2.40 -10.12 -20.47
N ILE A 22 1.82 -11.03 -19.69
CA ILE A 22 1.87 -10.90 -18.23
C ILE A 22 2.85 -12.00 -17.85
N GLU A 23 4.08 -11.59 -17.56
CA GLU A 23 5.03 -12.49 -16.90
C GLU A 23 4.38 -12.98 -15.60
N ASP A 24 4.57 -14.27 -15.39
CA ASP A 24 4.16 -15.08 -14.26
C ASP A 24 4.62 -14.44 -12.94
N PHE A 25 3.83 -13.50 -12.40
CA PHE A 25 3.96 -13.08 -11.01
C PHE A 25 3.23 -14.13 -10.19
N GLU A 26 3.99 -15.13 -9.74
CA GLU A 26 3.51 -16.15 -8.82
C GLU A 26 2.62 -15.51 -7.76
N GLY A 27 1.33 -15.81 -7.85
CA GLY A 27 0.36 -15.39 -6.87
C GLY A 27 0.82 -15.89 -5.51
N VAL A 28 1.15 -14.96 -4.62
CA VAL A 28 1.45 -15.27 -3.24
C VAL A 28 0.24 -16.03 -2.69
N ASN A 29 0.42 -17.32 -2.44
CA ASN A 29 -0.61 -18.20 -1.90
C ASN A 29 -1.05 -17.65 -0.55
N TYR A 30 -2.26 -17.10 -0.50
CA TYR A 30 -2.92 -16.76 0.75
C TYR A 30 -3.33 -18.07 1.42
N GLU A 31 -2.41 -18.72 2.12
CA GLU A 31 -2.84 -19.64 3.17
C GLU A 31 -3.54 -18.80 4.23
N GLU A 32 -4.87 -18.85 4.19
CA GLU A 32 -5.75 -18.30 5.21
C GLU A 32 -5.51 -19.08 6.51
N SER A 33 -4.47 -18.68 7.24
CA SER A 33 -4.20 -19.22 8.56
C SER A 33 -5.35 -18.79 9.48
N PRO A 34 -6.02 -19.74 10.17
CA PRO A 34 -7.28 -19.48 10.89
C PRO A 34 -7.12 -18.60 12.13
N ASP A 35 -5.89 -18.26 12.52
CA ASP A 35 -5.61 -17.50 13.73
C ASP A 35 -5.34 -16.02 13.46
N GLY A 36 -6.36 -15.21 13.71
CA GLY A 36 -6.19 -13.84 14.19
C GLY A 36 -6.27 -12.73 13.15
N PHE A 37 -7.30 -12.71 12.32
CA PHE A 37 -7.81 -11.41 11.85
C PHE A 37 -8.47 -10.72 13.05
N VAL A 38 -7.96 -9.55 13.44
CA VAL A 38 -8.69 -8.72 14.40
C VAL A 38 -9.90 -8.17 13.66
N ALA A 39 -11.07 -8.77 13.91
CA ALA A 39 -12.32 -8.07 13.65
C ALA A 39 -12.30 -6.81 14.51
N VAL A 40 -12.14 -5.66 13.86
CA VAL A 40 -12.33 -4.36 14.52
C VAL A 40 -13.81 -4.30 14.81
N GLU A 41 -14.20 -4.34 16.09
CA GLU A 41 -15.57 -4.03 16.48
C GLU A 41 -15.85 -2.59 16.04
N GLU A 42 -16.67 -2.43 15.00
CA GLU A 42 -17.19 -1.14 14.56
C GLU A 42 -18.10 -0.59 15.67
N LYS A 43 -17.52 0.15 16.61
CA LYS A 43 -18.32 0.97 17.53
C LYS A 43 -18.98 2.08 16.72
N PRO A 44 -20.28 2.35 16.92
CA PRO A 44 -20.95 3.45 16.23
C PRO A 44 -20.28 4.76 16.60
N SER A 45 -19.58 5.36 15.63
CA SER A 45 -19.03 6.71 15.78
C SER A 45 -20.21 7.68 15.81
N VAL A 46 -20.40 8.37 16.93
CA VAL A 46 -21.31 9.50 17.00
C VAL A 46 -20.76 10.57 16.04
N ALA A 47 -21.50 10.90 14.98
CA ALA A 47 -21.10 11.87 13.98
C ALA A 47 -20.90 13.25 14.62
N LYS A 48 -19.67 13.55 15.03
CA LYS A 48 -19.21 14.89 15.33
C LYS A 48 -18.79 15.53 14.00
N GLU A 49 -19.11 16.79 13.78
CA GLU A 49 -18.55 17.52 12.64
C GLU A 49 -17.02 17.60 12.80
N ARG A 50 -16.31 16.93 11.91
CA ARG A 50 -14.83 16.89 11.85
C ARG A 50 -14.36 17.66 10.62
N PRO A 51 -13.21 18.34 10.67
CA PRO A 51 -12.61 18.94 9.49
C PRO A 51 -12.22 17.84 8.49
N VAL A 52 -12.29 18.15 7.20
CA VAL A 52 -11.86 17.23 6.13
C VAL A 52 -10.36 17.38 5.91
N TYR A 53 -9.68 16.23 5.80
CA TYR A 53 -8.25 16.16 5.55
C TYR A 53 -7.83 16.86 4.26
N SER A 54 -6.69 17.54 4.32
CA SER A 54 -5.98 18.12 3.19
C SER A 54 -4.51 17.72 3.27
N ARG A 55 -3.96 17.23 2.15
CA ARG A 55 -2.55 16.82 2.05
C ARG A 55 -1.62 17.94 2.55
N PRO A 56 -0.78 17.69 3.58
CA PRO A 56 0.19 18.67 4.04
C PRO A 56 1.31 18.80 3.01
N LEU A 57 1.73 20.04 2.76
CA LEU A 57 2.88 20.33 1.90
C LEU A 57 4.07 20.73 2.77
N PRO A 58 5.24 20.09 2.61
CA PRO A 58 6.44 20.48 3.33
C PRO A 58 6.83 21.93 3.00
N ALA A 59 7.18 22.71 4.02
CA ALA A 59 7.59 24.11 3.83
C ALA A 59 9.00 24.28 3.23
N GLY A 60 9.78 23.20 3.12
CA GLY A 60 11.18 23.25 2.70
C GLY A 60 11.70 21.91 2.17
N PRO A 61 13.01 21.81 1.90
CA PRO A 61 13.59 20.59 1.36
C PRO A 61 13.52 19.45 2.36
N THR A 62 12.97 18.32 1.93
CA THR A 62 12.86 17.11 2.72
C THR A 62 13.70 15.97 2.14
N TYR A 63 13.97 14.97 2.96
CA TYR A 63 14.59 13.71 2.56
C TYR A 63 13.58 12.55 2.52
N PHE A 64 12.46 12.70 3.22
CA PHE A 64 11.36 11.75 3.26
C PHE A 64 10.09 12.46 3.68
N VAL A 65 8.96 12.10 3.06
CA VAL A 65 7.63 12.58 3.43
C VAL A 65 6.64 11.45 3.17
N GLU A 66 5.93 11.02 4.20
CA GLU A 66 4.87 10.03 4.07
C GLU A 66 3.64 10.45 4.88
N PRO A 67 2.63 11.03 4.22
CA PRO A 67 1.36 11.38 4.85
C PRO A 67 0.31 10.25 4.74
N PHE A 68 0.59 9.17 4.00
CA PHE A 68 -0.33 8.05 3.75
C PHE A 68 -1.66 8.43 3.07
N ASP A 69 -1.69 9.45 2.19
CA ASP A 69 -2.93 9.94 1.56
C ASP A 69 -3.71 8.87 0.81
N THR A 70 -3.01 7.92 0.19
CA THR A 70 -3.63 6.84 -0.59
C THR A 70 -2.93 5.51 -0.39
N ARG A 71 -3.72 4.43 -0.42
CA ARG A 71 -3.22 3.05 -0.41
C ARG A 71 -2.31 2.75 -1.59
N ALA A 72 -2.61 3.33 -2.75
CA ALA A 72 -1.83 3.12 -3.97
C ALA A 72 -0.41 3.69 -3.85
N GLU A 73 -0.26 4.90 -3.29
CA GLU A 73 1.06 5.48 -3.04
C GLU A 73 1.85 4.68 -2.00
N PHE A 74 1.18 4.22 -0.94
CA PHE A 74 1.77 3.34 0.06
C PHE A 74 2.33 2.05 -0.57
N LEU A 75 1.51 1.33 -1.34
CA LEU A 75 1.94 0.07 -2.00
C LEU A 75 3.10 0.26 -2.97
N ARG A 76 3.24 1.46 -3.55
CA ARG A 76 4.35 1.80 -4.44
C ARG A 76 5.64 2.13 -3.68
N ARG A 77 5.54 2.75 -2.50
CA ARG A 77 6.69 3.31 -1.77
C ARG A 77 7.24 2.38 -0.69
N TRP A 78 6.38 1.61 -0.04
CA TRP A 78 6.75 0.78 1.12
C TRP A 78 6.91 -0.69 0.74
N VAL A 79 7.89 -1.34 1.37
CA VAL A 79 8.26 -2.73 1.12
C VAL A 79 8.19 -3.51 2.43
N TYR A 80 7.45 -4.62 2.40
CA TYR A 80 7.37 -5.56 3.51
C TYR A 80 8.64 -6.40 3.61
N SER A 81 9.16 -6.56 4.82
CA SER A 81 10.33 -7.41 5.06
C SER A 81 9.99 -8.87 4.78
N GLN A 82 10.87 -9.55 4.04
CA GLN A 82 10.83 -11.01 3.85
C GLN A 82 11.92 -11.72 4.68
N ALA A 83 12.60 -10.99 5.57
CA ALA A 83 13.67 -11.53 6.39
C ALA A 83 13.15 -12.57 7.39
N LYS A 84 13.99 -13.54 7.72
CA LYS A 84 13.75 -14.51 8.80
C LYS A 84 14.91 -14.45 9.77
N LYS A 85 14.62 -14.56 11.07
CA LYS A 85 15.65 -14.65 12.10
C LYS A 85 16.11 -16.10 12.21
N ASP A 86 17.35 -16.36 11.81
CA ASP A 86 17.96 -17.68 11.96
C ASP A 86 18.09 -18.05 13.46
N GLY A 87 17.73 -19.30 13.79
CA GLY A 87 17.83 -19.83 15.16
C GLY A 87 16.69 -19.42 16.12
N ALA A 88 15.62 -18.80 15.64
CA ALA A 88 14.40 -18.57 16.41
C ALA A 88 13.33 -19.64 16.12
N ASP A 89 12.40 -19.84 17.05
CA ASP A 89 11.24 -20.72 16.85
C ASP A 89 10.46 -20.31 15.60
N ALA A 90 9.99 -21.29 14.83
CA ALA A 90 9.39 -21.08 13.50
C ALA A 90 8.22 -20.08 13.50
N ASP A 91 7.52 -19.96 14.63
CA ASP A 91 6.37 -19.07 14.84
C ASP A 91 6.75 -17.62 15.12
N VAL A 92 8.00 -17.38 15.55
CA VAL A 92 8.53 -16.05 15.93
C VAL A 92 9.62 -15.58 14.95
N ALA A 93 10.18 -16.52 14.18
CA ALA A 93 11.27 -16.28 13.25
C ALA A 93 10.90 -15.39 12.05
N LYS A 94 9.60 -15.18 11.76
CA LYS A 94 9.12 -14.46 10.58
C LYS A 94 8.58 -13.07 10.95
N TYR A 95 8.77 -12.10 10.05
CA TYR A 95 8.11 -10.80 10.10
C TYR A 95 6.82 -10.82 9.28
N ASP A 96 5.83 -11.60 9.72
CA ASP A 96 4.55 -11.82 9.05
C ASP A 96 3.44 -10.87 9.50
N GLY A 97 3.78 -9.82 10.26
CA GLY A 97 2.84 -8.79 10.69
C GLY A 97 2.25 -8.01 9.51
N ARG A 98 0.93 -7.82 9.53
CA ARG A 98 0.17 -7.14 8.48
C ARG A 98 -0.06 -5.67 8.79
N TRP A 99 0.07 -4.84 7.76
CA TRP A 99 -0.20 -3.40 7.79
C TRP A 99 -1.34 -3.04 6.85
N SER A 100 -1.99 -1.91 7.11
CA SER A 100 -3.04 -1.33 6.27
C SER A 100 -3.01 0.19 6.33
N VAL A 101 -3.31 0.86 5.23
CA VAL A 101 -3.56 2.32 5.23
C VAL A 101 -5.06 2.58 5.31
N ASP A 102 -5.52 3.01 6.48
CA ASP A 102 -6.94 3.11 6.86
C ASP A 102 -7.20 4.31 7.77
N GLU A 103 -8.47 4.70 7.91
CA GLU A 103 -8.90 5.70 8.88
C GLU A 103 -8.78 5.14 10.32
N PRO A 104 -8.10 5.83 11.25
CA PRO A 104 -8.05 5.44 12.66
C PRO A 104 -9.45 5.40 13.29
N ILE A 105 -9.64 4.51 14.28
CA ILE A 105 -10.95 4.33 14.97
C ILE A 105 -11.41 5.65 15.61
N ASP A 106 -10.50 6.36 16.27
CA ASP A 106 -10.75 7.65 16.91
C ASP A 106 -10.06 8.78 16.13
N ASN A 107 -10.44 8.96 14.86
CA ASN A 107 -9.84 9.99 14.03
C ASN A 107 -10.46 11.38 14.26
N PRO A 108 -9.68 12.43 14.59
CA PRO A 108 -10.18 13.80 14.69
C PRO A 108 -10.43 14.49 13.33
N ILE A 109 -9.88 13.98 12.22
CA ILE A 109 -9.94 14.61 10.89
C ILE A 109 -10.51 13.62 9.87
N ASP A 110 -11.59 13.95 9.18
CA ASP A 110 -12.20 13.06 8.19
C ASP A 110 -11.22 12.73 7.05
N ARG A 111 -11.11 11.44 6.70
CA ARG A 111 -10.29 10.93 5.58
C ARG A 111 -8.78 11.06 5.78
N ASP A 112 -8.33 11.42 6.97
CA ASP A 112 -6.91 11.36 7.34
C ASP A 112 -6.54 9.89 7.60
N LEU A 113 -5.75 9.30 6.69
CA LEU A 113 -5.40 7.88 6.76
C LEU A 113 -4.08 7.70 7.50
N GLY A 114 -3.94 6.56 8.17
CA GLY A 114 -2.70 6.18 8.84
C GLY A 114 -2.27 4.77 8.52
N LEU A 115 -0.99 4.47 8.75
CA LEU A 115 -0.48 3.11 8.73
C LEU A 115 -0.87 2.38 10.02
N ILE A 116 -1.78 1.41 9.91
CA ILE A 116 -2.36 0.68 11.03
C ILE A 116 -1.88 -0.77 11.03
N MET A 117 -1.49 -1.29 12.20
CA MET A 117 -1.20 -2.71 12.41
C MET A 117 -2.50 -3.52 12.47
N LYS A 118 -2.58 -4.62 11.73
CA LYS A 118 -3.79 -5.47 11.68
C LYS A 118 -3.67 -6.80 12.40
N SER A 119 -2.46 -7.32 12.60
CA SER A 119 -2.23 -8.61 13.25
C SER A 119 -1.84 -8.43 14.72
N LYS A 120 -2.43 -9.24 15.60
CA LYS A 120 -2.03 -9.34 17.01
C LYS A 120 -0.85 -10.31 17.16
N ALA A 121 0.05 -10.00 18.09
CA ALA A 121 1.15 -10.89 18.50
C ALA A 121 2.06 -11.36 17.35
N LYS A 122 2.21 -10.56 16.29
CA LYS A 122 3.14 -10.81 15.18
C LYS A 122 4.24 -9.76 15.14
N HIS A 123 5.39 -10.10 14.58
CA HIS A 123 6.45 -9.14 14.32
C HIS A 123 6.18 -8.41 13.01
N HIS A 124 6.20 -7.08 13.05
CA HIS A 124 5.90 -6.24 11.91
C HIS A 124 7.19 -5.61 11.41
N ALA A 125 7.46 -5.70 10.10
CA ALA A 125 8.61 -5.03 9.50
C ALA A 125 8.27 -4.55 8.09
N ILE A 126 8.38 -3.23 7.90
CA ILE A 126 8.17 -2.55 6.64
C ILE A 126 9.20 -1.42 6.54
N SER A 127 9.60 -1.07 5.32
CA SER A 127 10.57 -0.01 5.09
C SER A 127 10.25 0.77 3.82
N ALA A 128 10.68 2.02 3.77
CA ALA A 128 10.65 2.84 2.59
C ALA A 128 11.99 3.56 2.46
N LYS A 129 12.46 3.75 1.22
CA LYS A 129 13.68 4.51 0.97
C LYS A 129 13.44 6.01 1.14
N LEU A 130 14.49 6.72 1.55
CA LEU A 130 14.54 8.17 1.44
C LEU A 130 14.46 8.59 -0.04
N ASP A 131 13.91 9.78 -0.29
CA ASP A 131 13.84 10.36 -1.64
C ASP A 131 15.23 10.70 -2.20
N LYS A 132 16.19 10.93 -1.30
CA LYS A 132 17.61 11.13 -1.59
C LYS A 132 18.46 10.70 -0.39
N VAL A 133 19.73 10.40 -0.63
CA VAL A 133 20.67 10.03 0.44
C VAL A 133 20.88 11.23 1.37
N PHE A 134 20.80 10.99 2.68
CA PHE A 134 21.22 11.95 3.70
C PHE A 134 22.68 11.69 4.05
N GLU A 135 23.54 12.68 3.84
CA GLU A 135 24.96 12.62 4.19
C GLU A 135 25.20 13.36 5.50
N PHE A 136 26.00 12.76 6.39
CA PHE A 136 26.37 13.37 7.67
C PHE A 136 27.58 14.29 7.48
N ASP A 137 27.41 15.35 6.70
CA ASP A 137 28.45 16.33 6.31
C ASP A 137 28.47 17.59 7.21
N GLY A 138 27.97 17.47 8.44
CA GLY A 138 27.84 18.58 9.39
C GLY A 138 26.44 19.20 9.45
N LYS A 139 25.50 18.74 8.62
CA LYS A 139 24.07 19.07 8.73
C LYS A 139 23.39 18.23 9.82
N THR A 140 22.45 18.85 10.55
CA THR A 140 21.64 18.16 11.55
C THR A 140 20.61 17.25 10.89
N LEU A 141 20.53 16.00 11.34
CA LEU A 141 19.44 15.09 11.01
C LEU A 141 18.23 15.40 11.89
N ILE A 142 17.06 15.56 11.27
CA ILE A 142 15.77 15.70 11.95
C ILE A 142 14.87 14.58 11.42
N VAL A 143 14.27 13.81 12.33
CA VAL A 143 13.33 12.72 12.03
C VAL A 143 12.03 12.99 12.75
#